data_AF-C6T5Y5-F1
#
_entry.id   AF-C6T5Y5-F1
#
_cell.length_a   1.000
_cell.length_b   1.000
_cell.length_c   1.000
_cell.angle_alpha   90.00
_cell.angle_beta   90.00
_cell.angle_gamma   90.00
#
_symmetry.space_group_name_H-M   'P 1'
#
loop_
_entity.id
_entity.type
_entity.pdbx_description
1 polymer ?
#
loop_
_entity_poly.entity_id
_entity_poly.type
_entity_poly.pdbx_seq_one_letter_code
_entity_poly.pdbx_strand_id
1 'polypeptide(L)' 'LSLEEAWTLILDDALANSFVAPATDDLKEDNQLSFEEYERSWEQNEELGLNDIDTSSADVAYESTNTTKTE' A
#
# COMPACT_ATOMS: atom_id res chain seq x y z
N LEU A 1 16.57 24.62 10.55
CA LEU A 1 15.29 24.16 11.11
C LEU A 1 15.61 23.15 12.21
N SER A 2 15.51 23.56 13.47
CA SER A 2 15.54 22.65 14.61
C SER A 2 14.12 22.59 15.18
N LEU A 3 13.63 21.38 15.39
CA LEU A 3 12.37 21.18 16.09
C LEU A 3 12.70 21.09 17.58
N GLU A 4 12.07 21.93 18.39
CA GLU A 4 12.33 22.03 19.83
C GLU A 4 11.50 21.04 20.65
N GLU A 5 10.40 20.53 20.08
CA GLU A 5 9.48 19.59 20.71
C GLU A 5 9.30 18.33 19.84
N ALA A 6 8.99 17.21 20.50
CA ALA A 6 8.68 15.94 19.83
C ALA A 6 7.34 16.03 19.08
N TRP A 7 7.23 15.33 17.97
CA TRP A 7 6.05 15.30 17.10
C TRP A 7 5.86 13.91 16.48
N THR A 8 4.66 13.68 15.95
CA THR A 8 4.30 12.45 15.22
C THR A 8 3.89 12.82 13.80
N LEU A 9 4.51 12.21 12.79
CA LEU A 9 4.03 12.28 11.41
C LEU A 9 3.08 11.13 11.18
N ILE A 10 1.88 11.44 10.74
CA ILE A 10 0.91 10.48 10.24
C ILE A 10 0.92 10.62 8.72
N LEU A 11 1.22 9.53 8.03
CA LEU A 11 1.22 9.48 6.58
C LEU A 11 0.18 8.45 6.14
N ASP A 12 -0.85 8.93 5.46
CA ASP A 12 -1.94 8.12 4.94
C ASP A 12 -1.89 8.14 3.41
N ASP A 13 -1.65 6.97 2.81
CA ASP A 13 -1.55 6.79 1.36
C ASP A 13 -2.32 5.55 0.92
N ALA A 14 -3.52 5.78 0.38
CA ALA A 14 -4.43 4.75 -0.12
C ALA A 14 -3.83 3.89 -1.27
N LEU A 15 -2.83 4.40 -1.99
CA LEU A 15 -2.17 3.64 -3.07
C LEU A 15 -0.93 2.88 -2.62
N ALA A 16 -0.52 3.01 -1.35
CA ALA A 16 0.70 2.41 -0.81
C ALA A 16 1.97 2.71 -1.63
N ASN A 17 2.04 3.90 -2.24
CA ASN A 17 3.18 4.34 -3.05
C ASN A 17 4.23 5.12 -2.24
N SER A 18 3.91 5.46 -1.01
CA SER A 18 4.79 6.19 -0.11
C SER A 18 5.74 5.29 0.65
N PHE A 19 6.90 5.83 1.01
CA PHE A 19 7.96 5.09 1.70
C PHE A 19 8.62 5.93 2.79
N VAL A 20 8.82 5.34 3.96
CA VAL A 20 9.59 5.91 5.07
C VAL A 20 10.81 5.03 5.31
N ALA A 21 12.00 5.61 5.17
CA ALA A 21 13.25 4.89 5.46
C ALA A 21 13.39 4.69 6.98
N PRO A 22 13.88 3.52 7.44
CA PRO A 22 14.20 3.30 8.85
C PRO A 22 15.18 4.36 9.38
N ALA A 23 15.04 4.73 10.66
CA ALA A 23 15.94 5.70 11.27
C ALA A 23 17.38 5.19 11.47
N THR A 24 17.62 3.88 11.35
CA THR A 24 18.92 3.25 11.55
C THR A 24 19.37 2.48 10.31
N ASP A 25 20.69 2.48 10.03
CA ASP A 25 21.29 1.70 8.95
C ASP A 25 21.24 0.17 9.19
N ASP A 26 21.01 -0.26 10.43
CA ASP A 26 20.83 -1.66 10.78
C ASP A 26 19.42 -2.14 10.40
N LEU A 27 19.30 -3.39 9.92
CA LEU A 27 18.02 -4.08 9.63
C LEU A 27 17.19 -4.42 10.89
N LYS A 28 17.34 -3.65 11.98
CA LYS A 28 16.60 -3.85 13.22
C LYS A 28 15.21 -3.23 13.11
N GLU A 29 14.28 -3.73 13.92
CA GLU A 29 12.95 -3.15 14.04
C GLU A 29 13.03 -1.70 14.53
N ASP A 30 12.38 -0.79 13.80
CA ASP A 30 12.30 0.63 14.16
C ASP A 30 11.13 0.85 15.12
N ASN A 31 11.43 1.01 16.41
CA ASN A 31 10.43 1.20 17.46
C ASN A 31 9.68 2.55 17.39
N GLN A 32 10.13 3.49 16.54
CA GLN A 32 9.49 4.80 16.35
C GLN A 32 8.57 4.83 15.14
N LEU A 33 8.57 3.78 14.31
CA LEU A 33 7.73 3.64 13.14
C LEU A 33 6.66 2.57 13.39
N SER A 34 5.41 2.91 13.09
CA SER A 34 4.31 1.96 13.03
C SER A 34 3.59 2.14 11.70
N PHE A 35 3.06 1.04 11.15
CA PHE A 35 2.28 1.06 9.92
C PHE A 35 1.06 0.14 10.08
N GLU A 36 -0.01 0.49 9.38
CA GLU A 36 -1.20 -0.33 9.27
C GLU A 36 -1.58 -0.43 7.79
N GLU A 37 -1.97 -1.64 7.37
CA GLU A 37 -2.55 -1.87 6.07
C GLU A 37 -4.07 -1.83 6.22
N TYR A 38 -4.75 -1.15 5.31
CA TYR A 38 -6.20 -1.03 5.33
C TYR A 38 -6.78 -1.24 3.93
N GLU A 39 -8.03 -1.71 3.89
CA GLU A 39 -8.80 -1.78 2.66
C GLU A 39 -9.35 -0.40 2.33
N ARG A 40 -9.11 0.07 1.10
CA ARG A 40 -9.65 1.36 0.63
C ARG A 40 -11.16 1.37 0.68
N SER A 41 -11.73 2.53 1.01
CA SER A 41 -13.17 2.76 0.87
C SER A 41 -13.58 2.79 -0.61
N TRP A 42 -14.87 2.59 -0.87
CA TRP A 42 -15.41 2.69 -2.22
C TRP A 42 -15.18 4.09 -2.83
N GLU A 43 -15.35 5.14 -2.02
CA GLU A 43 -15.15 6.54 -2.41
C GLU A 43 -13.67 6.83 -2.73
N GLN A 44 -12.74 6.25 -1.96
CA GLN A 44 -11.31 6.36 -2.26
C GLN A 44 -10.98 5.70 -3.61
N ASN A 45 -11.55 4.53 -3.90
CA ASN A 45 -11.36 3.88 -5.20
C ASN A 45 -11.96 4.70 -6.35
N GLU A 46 -13.11 5.33 -6.13
CA GLU A 46 -13.76 6.19 -7.12
C GLU A 46 -12.90 7.44 -7.43
N GLU A 47 -12.40 8.13 -6.39
CA GLU A 47 -11.54 9.31 -6.56
C GLU A 47 -10.24 8.98 -7.30
N LEU A 48 -9.71 7.78 -7.07
CA LEU A 48 -8.51 7.27 -7.73
C LEU A 48 -8.78 6.69 -9.13
N GLY A 49 -10.04 6.64 -9.57
CA GLY A 49 -10.45 6.08 -10.87
C GLY A 49 -10.27 4.56 -10.98
N LEU A 50 -10.17 3.87 -9.83
CA LEU A 50 -9.92 2.43 -9.78
C LEU A 50 -11.17 1.61 -10.13
N ASN A 51 -12.35 2.14 -9.85
CA ASN A 51 -13.63 1.48 -10.17
C ASN A 51 -13.89 1.38 -11.68
N ASP A 52 -13.26 2.26 -12.48
CA ASP A 52 -13.42 2.32 -13.93
C ASP A 52 -12.41 1.45 -14.69
N ILE A 53 -11.46 0.81 -13.99
CA ILE A 53 -10.40 0.01 -14.63
C ILE A 53 -11.00 -1.28 -15.20
N ASP A 54 -10.80 -1.50 -16.51
CA ASP A 54 -11.10 -2.77 -17.15
C ASP A 54 -10.00 -3.80 -16.84
N THR A 55 -10.30 -4.71 -15.90
CA THR A 55 -9.41 -5.81 -15.50
C THR A 55 -9.61 -7.08 -16.31
N SER A 56 -10.54 -7.11 -17.28
CA SER A 56 -10.96 -8.34 -17.96
C SER A 56 -9.79 -9.12 -18.60
N SER A 57 -8.81 -8.40 -19.15
CA SER A 57 -7.59 -9.00 -19.70
C SER A 57 -6.73 -9.71 -18.65
N ALA A 58 -6.60 -9.12 -17.46
CA ALA A 58 -5.88 -9.73 -16.34
C ALA A 58 -6.66 -10.92 -15.78
N ASP A 59 -7.98 -10.79 -15.65
CA ASP A 59 -8.86 -11.86 -15.18
C ASP A 59 -8.74 -13.10 -16.07
N VAL A 60 -8.77 -12.92 -17.40
CA VAL A 60 -8.54 -14.01 -18.36
C VAL A 60 -7.16 -14.67 -18.15
N ALA A 61 -6.10 -13.89 -17.92
CA ALA A 61 -4.77 -14.42 -17.69
C ALA A 61 -4.68 -15.25 -16.39
N TYR A 62 -5.27 -14.77 -15.30
CA TYR A 62 -5.24 -15.48 -14.02
C TYR A 62 -6.10 -16.75 -14.04
N GLU A 63 -7.29 -16.72 -14.64
CA GLU A 63 -8.16 -17.90 -14.81
C GLU A 63 -7.50 -19.01 -15.64
N SER A 64 -6.75 -18.62 -16.69
CA SER A 64 -5.97 -19.55 -17.52
C SER A 64 -4.91 -20.30 -16.70
N THR A 65 -4.24 -19.61 -15.78
CA THR A 65 -3.18 -20.20 -14.94
C THR A 65 -3.71 -21.08 -13.81
N ASN A 66 -4.89 -20.78 -13.26
CA ASN A 66 -5.53 -21.62 -12.23
C ASN A 66 -6.07 -22.93 -12.84
N THR A 67 -6.64 -22.86 -14.04
CA THR A 67 -7.13 -24.06 -14.74
C THR A 67 -6.00 -25.05 -15.06
N THR A 68 -4.79 -24.54 -15.35
CA THR A 68 -3.62 -25.37 -15.69
C THR A 68 -2.89 -25.96 -14.46
N LYS A 69 -3.19 -25.50 -13.24
CA LYS A 69 -2.58 -25.99 -11.98
C LYS A 69 -3.39 -27.09 -11.29
N THR A 70 -4.58 -27.42 -11.80
CA THR A 70 -5.51 -28.37 -11.16
C THR A 70 -5.56 -29.74 -11.86
N GLU A 71 -4.64 -30.01 -12.81
CA GLU A 71 -4.43 -31.34 -13.41
C GLU A 71 -3.07 -31.95 -13.01
#